data_AF-A0A7M3ZCH6-F1
#
_entry.id   AF-A0A7M3ZCH6-F1
#
_cell.length_a   1.000
_cell.length_b   1.000
_cell.length_c   1.000
_cell.angle_alpha   90.00
_cell.angle_beta   90.00
_cell.angle_gamma   90.00
#
_symmetry.space_group_name_H-M   'P 1'
#
loop_
_entity.id
_entity.type
_entity.pdbx_description
1 polymer ?
#
loop_
_entity_poly.entity_id
_entity_poly.type
_entity_poly.pdbx_seq_one_letter_code
_entity_poly.pdbx_strand_id
1 'polypeptide(L)' 'MPDVSRLGIHQGEIGPICDYCGERLTFGQSIPIDSKYACYDCYQKVTGVEASTDGKSVTGLSMD' A
#
# COMPACT_ATOMS: atom_id res chain seq x y z
N MET A 1 6.53 -6.71 -19.93
CA MET A 1 5.61 -5.56 -19.90
C MET A 1 4.60 -5.84 -18.78
N PRO A 2 4.34 -4.93 -17.83
CA PRO A 2 3.27 -5.14 -16.85
C PRO A 2 1.92 -5.24 -17.55
N ASP A 3 1.01 -6.03 -16.99
CA ASP A 3 -0.33 -6.19 -17.53
C ASP A 3 -1.13 -4.88 -17.37
N VAL A 4 -1.57 -4.30 -18.48
CA VAL A 4 -2.23 -2.98 -18.50
C VAL A 4 -3.58 -2.98 -17.79
N SER A 5 -4.24 -4.13 -17.69
CA SER A 5 -5.52 -4.26 -16.99
C SER A 5 -5.36 -4.18 -15.47
N ARG A 6 -4.14 -4.31 -14.96
CA ARG A 6 -3.81 -4.22 -13.53
C ARG A 6 -3.26 -2.85 -13.13
N LEU A 7 -3.28 -1.89 -14.05
CA LEU A 7 -2.79 -0.52 -13.85
C LEU A 7 -3.95 0.48 -13.86
N GLY A 8 -3.86 1.49 -13.00
CA GLY A 8 -4.81 2.60 -12.91
C GLY A 8 -4.09 3.93 -12.69
N ILE A 9 -4.79 5.03 -12.97
CA ILE A 9 -4.32 6.37 -12.60
C ILE A 9 -4.75 6.65 -11.16
N HIS A 10 -3.79 7.02 -10.30
CA HIS A 10 -4.00 7.45 -8.93
C HIS A 10 -3.11 8.67 -8.62
N GLN A 11 -3.71 9.76 -8.13
CA GLN A 11 -3.01 11.03 -7.85
C GLN A 11 -2.17 11.60 -9.03
N GLY A 12 -2.62 11.37 -10.27
CA GLY A 12 -1.92 11.84 -11.47
C GLY A 12 -0.75 10.96 -11.90
N GLU A 13 -0.45 9.88 -11.18
CA GLU A 13 0.56 8.89 -11.53
C GLU A 13 -0.09 7.58 -11.98
N ILE A 14 0.62 6.80 -12.81
CA ILE A 14 0.24 5.43 -13.13
C ILE A 14 0.73 4.53 -12.01
N GLY A 15 -0.14 3.67 -11.49
CA GLY A 15 0.25 2.66 -10.52
C GLY A 15 -0.67 1.44 -10.53
N PRO A 16 -0.34 0.41 -9.74
CA PRO A 16 -1.06 -0.85 -9.75
C PRO A 16 -2.35 -0.78 -8.95
N ILE A 17 -3.26 -1.71 -9.24
CA ILE A 17 -4.47 -1.94 -8.46
C ILE A 17 -4.18 -3.02 -7.42
N CYS A 18 -4.63 -2.82 -6.18
CA CYS A 18 -4.56 -3.81 -5.13
C CYS A 18 -5.38 -5.06 -5.51
N ASP A 19 -4.73 -6.22 -5.55
CA ASP A 19 -5.38 -7.50 -5.89
C ASP A 19 -6.37 -8.00 -4.82
N TYR A 20 -6.39 -7.39 -3.64
CA TYR A 20 -7.21 -7.82 -2.51
C TYR A 20 -8.43 -6.93 -2.28
N CYS A 21 -8.29 -5.61 -2.37
CA CYS A 21 -9.38 -4.66 -2.14
C CYS A 21 -9.80 -3.86 -3.38
N GLY A 22 -9.05 -3.94 -4.50
CA GLY A 22 -9.34 -3.20 -5.73
C GLY A 22 -9.00 -1.71 -5.68
N GLU A 23 -8.33 -1.24 -4.62
CA GLU A 23 -7.88 0.15 -4.51
C GLU A 23 -6.80 0.46 -5.55
N ARG A 24 -6.86 1.66 -6.13
CA ARG A 24 -5.83 2.17 -7.03
C ARG A 24 -4.69 2.74 -6.20
N LEU A 25 -3.48 2.28 -6.44
CA LEU A 25 -2.30 2.67 -5.68
C LEU A 25 -1.31 3.38 -6.61
N THR A 26 -0.47 4.24 -6.05
CA THR A 26 0.78 4.60 -6.72
C THR A 26 1.80 3.48 -6.51
N PHE A 27 2.84 3.40 -7.36
CA PHE A 27 3.91 2.41 -7.16
C PHE A 27 4.62 2.54 -5.80
N GLY A 28 4.66 3.74 -5.22
CA GLY A 28 5.21 3.97 -3.88
C GLY A 28 4.33 3.45 -2.75
N GLN A 29 3.02 3.34 -2.97
CA GLN A 29 2.06 2.81 -2.00
C GLN A 29 1.86 1.28 -2.12
N SER A 30 2.17 0.72 -3.28
CA SER A 30 1.98 -0.70 -3.55
C SER A 30 3.11 -1.56 -3.00
N ILE A 31 2.75 -2.65 -2.33
CA ILE A 31 3.70 -3.64 -1.81
C ILE A 31 3.55 -4.92 -2.64
N PRO A 32 4.61 -5.37 -3.36
CA PRO A 32 4.56 -6.60 -4.13
C PRO A 32 4.57 -7.83 -3.21
N ILE A 33 3.65 -8.77 -3.44
CA ILE A 33 3.60 -10.09 -2.80
C ILE A 33 3.52 -11.13 -3.92
N ASP A 34 4.61 -11.86 -4.16
CA ASP A 34 4.76 -12.78 -5.29
C ASP A 34 4.39 -12.13 -6.64
N SER A 35 3.22 -12.46 -7.19
CA SER A 35 2.70 -11.97 -8.47
C SER A 35 1.53 -10.97 -8.31
N LYS A 36 1.34 -10.43 -7.10
CA LYS A 36 0.25 -9.53 -6.70
C LYS A 36 0.78 -8.22 -6.12
N TYR A 37 -0.06 -7.19 -6.16
CA TYR A 37 0.15 -5.92 -5.50
C TYR A 37 -0.86 -5.77 -4.35
N ALA A 38 -0.38 -5.38 -3.18
CA ALA A 38 -1.19 -5.12 -2.00
C ALA A 38 -1.04 -3.68 -1.53
N CYS A 39 -2.11 -3.08 -1.00
CA CYS A 39 -1.99 -1.91 -0.15
C CYS A 39 -1.43 -2.30 1.22
N TYR A 40 -0.94 -1.33 2.00
CA TYR A 40 -0.35 -1.57 3.32
C TYR A 40 -1.27 -2.38 4.26
N ASP A 41 -2.56 -2.04 4.30
CA ASP A 41 -3.55 -2.74 5.12
C ASP A 41 -3.76 -4.21 4.68
N CYS A 42 -3.90 -4.45 3.38
CA CYS A 42 -4.01 -5.81 2.84
C CYS A 42 -2.72 -6.61 3.03
N TYR A 43 -1.56 -5.97 2.91
CA TYR A 43 -0.27 -6.60 3.14
C TYR A 43 -0.17 -7.16 4.57
N GLN A 44 -0.48 -6.35 5.59
CA GLN A 44 -0.48 -6.79 6.99
C GLN A 44 -1.46 -7.95 7.22
N LYS A 45 -2.68 -7.87 6.65
CA LYS A 45 -3.68 -8.93 6.78
C LYS A 45 -3.25 -10.26 6.14
N VAL A 46 -2.60 -10.20 4.98
CA VAL A 46 -2.20 -11.40 4.22
C VAL A 46 -0.95 -12.05 4.82
N THR A 47 0.01 -11.23 5.25
CA THR A 47 1.29 -11.74 5.77
C THR A 47 1.26 -12.01 7.28
N GLY A 48 0.27 -11.44 7.99
CA GLY A 48 0.20 -11.49 9.45
C GLY A 48 1.30 -10.69 10.14
N VAL A 49 2.02 -9.84 9.41
CA VAL A 49 3.07 -8.98 9.98
C VAL A 49 2.52 -7.62 10.32
N GLU A 50 3.05 -7.05 11.40
CA GLU A 50 2.78 -5.67 11.84
C GLU A 50 4.04 -4.82 11.72
N ALA A 51 3.90 -3.50 11.82
CA ALA A 51 5.03 -2.59 11.79
C ALA A 51 6.01 -2.93 12.92
N SER A 52 7.30 -3.06 12.60
CA SER A 52 8.34 -3.29 13.61
C SER A 52 8.60 -2.08 14.52
N THR A 53 7.93 -0.96 14.28
CA THR A 53 8.10 0.28 15.02
C THR A 53 6.78 0.69 15.66
N ASP A 54 6.78 0.79 16.97
CA ASP A 54 5.73 1.50 17.71
C ASP A 54 5.88 3.00 17.49
N GLY A 55 4.78 3.66 17.13
CA GLY A 55 4.74 5.12 17.03
C GLY A 55 5.10 5.74 18.37
N LYS A 56 6.29 6.36 18.47
CA LYS A 56 6.70 7.03 19.70
C LYS A 56 5.86 8.28 19.90
N SER A 57 4.96 8.24 20.89
CA SER A 57 4.28 9.45 21.36
C SER A 57 5.33 10.38 21.99
N VAL A 58 5.50 11.56 21.40
CA VAL A 58 6.40 12.59 21.92
C VAL A 58 5.56 13.72 22.51
N THR A 59 5.86 14.07 23.76
CA THR A 59 5.16 15.16 24.46
C THR A 59 5.45 16.49 23.76
N GLY A 60 4.43 17.15 23.24
CA GLY A 60 4.53 18.50 22.64
C GLY A 60 4.33 18.57 21.12
N LEU A 61 4.21 17.45 20.41
CA LEU A 61 3.65 17.45 19.05
C LEU A 61 2.14 17.26 19.15
N SER A 62 1.40 18.31 18.85
CA SER A 62 -0.05 18.21 18.65
C SER A 62 -0.27 17.69 17.22
N MET A 63 -0.77 16.47 17.09
CA MET A 63 -1.35 15.99 15.83
C MET A 63 -2.80 16.47 15.78
N ASP A 64 -3.01 17.72 15.35
CA ASP A 64 -4.32 18.18 14.85
C ASP A 64 -4.36 17.92 13.34
#